data_AF-A0A2V7LKP2-F1
#
_entry.id   AF-A0A2V7LKP2-F1
#
_cell.length_a   1.000
_cell.length_b   1.000
_cell.length_c   1.000
_cell.angle_alpha   90.00
_cell.angle_beta   90.00
_cell.angle_gamma   90.00
#
_symmetry.space_group_name_H-M   'P 1'
#
loop_
_entity.id
_entity.type
_entity.pdbx_description
1 polymer ?
#
loop_
_entity_poly.entity_id
_entity_poly.type
_entity_poly.pdbx_seq_one_letter_code
_entity_poly.pdbx_strand_id
1 'polypeptide(L)'
;MKLSSAEAYRAPNHHPLTAVSVTVFGALYASALLSFIIAIRHGPHVDAHPRGSVALAVLPLAVTWVCDTAAMAGGALVGGAKLAPILSPRKTWAGAIAGLVGGVVTALLYGSLVLDRVALRLSLVQLLTVGLVVAVMAQVGDVAESLFKREAGVKDSSSLIPGHGGVLDRLDSLYFVLPITAGLLRVFGLA
;
A
#
# COMPACT_ATOMS: atom_id res chain seq x y z
N MET A 1 -7.24 12.19 43.61
CA MET A 1 -7.11 11.83 42.18
C MET A 1 -8.48 12.04 41.53
N LYS A 2 -8.72 13.22 40.94
CA LYS A 2 -10.00 13.56 40.32
C LYS A 2 -9.96 13.04 38.88
N LEU A 3 -10.68 11.96 38.61
CA LEU A 3 -10.97 11.49 37.26
C LEU A 3 -11.55 12.66 36.47
N SER A 4 -11.09 12.83 35.24
CA SER A 4 -11.59 13.88 34.35
C SER A 4 -13.10 13.69 34.17
N SER A 5 -13.88 14.76 34.16
CA SER A 5 -15.35 14.70 33.98
C SER A 5 -15.79 13.98 32.69
N ALA A 6 -14.87 13.79 31.74
CA ALA A 6 -15.05 12.96 30.55
C ALA A 6 -15.06 11.43 30.82
N GLU A 7 -14.40 10.97 31.87
CA GLU A 7 -14.34 9.55 32.27
C GLU A 7 -15.58 9.14 33.06
N ALA A 8 -16.19 10.07 33.80
CA ALA A 8 -17.38 9.84 34.63
C ALA A 8 -18.65 9.51 33.83
N TYR A 9 -18.71 9.86 32.55
CA TYR A 9 -19.89 9.66 31.68
C TYR A 9 -19.79 8.47 30.71
N ARG A 10 -18.66 7.77 30.65
CA ARG A 10 -18.54 6.55 29.81
C ARG A 10 -19.05 5.34 30.57
N ALA A 11 -20.37 5.19 30.63
CA ALA A 11 -20.98 3.93 31.07
C ALA A 11 -20.45 2.74 30.22
N PRO A 12 -20.31 1.53 30.78
CA PRO A 12 -19.85 0.33 30.06
C PRO A 12 -20.63 0.04 28.77
N ASN A 13 -21.86 0.55 28.66
CA ASN A 13 -22.75 0.41 27.51
C ASN A 13 -22.32 1.19 26.25
N HIS A 14 -21.24 1.99 26.32
CA HIS A 14 -20.73 2.76 25.18
C HIS A 14 -19.47 2.15 24.54
N HIS A 15 -19.20 0.85 24.75
CA HIS A 15 -18.06 0.11 24.17
C HIS A 15 -16.73 0.90 24.18
N PRO A 16 -16.27 1.40 25.36
CA PRO A 16 -15.12 2.30 25.43
C PRO A 16 -13.83 1.65 24.94
N LEU A 17 -13.67 0.33 25.11
CA LEU A 17 -12.53 -0.42 24.58
C LEU A 17 -12.49 -0.38 23.06
N THR A 18 -13.63 -0.55 22.39
CA THR A 18 -13.72 -0.49 20.92
C THR A 18 -13.33 0.89 20.41
N ALA A 19 -13.80 1.97 21.06
CA ALA A 19 -13.46 3.33 20.67
C ALA A 19 -11.94 3.61 20.76
N VAL A 20 -11.31 3.15 21.85
CA VAL A 20 -9.85 3.25 22.01
C VAL A 20 -9.13 2.42 20.96
N SER A 21 -9.55 1.16 20.76
CA SER A 21 -8.96 0.27 19.76
C SER A 21 -9.01 0.86 18.36
N VAL A 22 -10.16 1.37 17.91
CA VAL A 22 -10.32 1.97 16.57
C VAL A 22 -9.48 3.24 16.43
N THR A 23 -9.42 4.08 17.47
CA THR A 23 -8.65 5.32 17.44
C THR A 23 -7.14 5.05 17.39
N VAL A 24 -6.66 4.15 18.24
CA VAL A 24 -5.25 3.75 18.28
C VAL A 24 -4.86 3.01 17.00
N PHE A 25 -5.70 2.07 16.56
CA PHE A 25 -5.49 1.35 15.30
C PHE A 25 -5.46 2.31 14.12
N GLY A 26 -6.45 3.21 13.98
CA GLY A 26 -6.51 4.18 12.89
C GLY A 26 -5.29 5.10 12.87
N ALA A 27 -4.87 5.61 14.03
CA ALA A 27 -3.67 6.44 14.14
C ALA A 27 -2.41 5.68 13.71
N LEU A 28 -2.21 4.46 14.21
CA LEU A 28 -1.04 3.63 13.86
C LEU A 28 -1.07 3.18 12.40
N TYR A 29 -2.23 2.75 11.91
CA TYR A 29 -2.42 2.34 10.52
C TYR A 29 -2.10 3.49 9.57
N ALA A 30 -2.68 4.67 9.80
CA ALA A 30 -2.49 5.84 8.94
C ALA A 30 -1.06 6.40 8.99
N SER A 31 -0.39 6.38 10.15
CA SER A 31 0.92 7.01 10.33
C SER A 31 2.10 6.04 10.27
N ALA A 32 2.07 4.96 11.04
CA ALA A 32 3.21 4.08 11.22
C ALA A 32 3.53 3.30 9.94
N LEU A 33 2.52 2.80 9.23
CA LEU A 33 2.73 2.01 8.02
C LEU A 33 3.28 2.86 6.86
N LEU A 34 2.81 4.11 6.71
CA LEU A 34 3.36 5.01 5.70
C LEU A 34 4.78 5.49 6.06
N SER A 35 5.13 5.54 7.35
CA SER A 35 6.46 5.97 7.79
C SER A 35 7.60 5.07 7.28
N PHE A 36 7.30 3.84 6.84
CA PHE A 36 8.30 2.96 6.22
C PHE A 36 8.91 3.53 4.93
N ILE A 37 8.27 4.51 4.27
CA ILE A 37 8.90 5.25 3.18
C ILE A 37 10.16 6.01 3.63
N ILE A 38 10.18 6.47 4.88
CA ILE A 38 11.34 7.14 5.49
C ILE A 38 12.46 6.12 5.68
N ALA A 39 12.13 4.91 6.14
CA ALA A 39 13.10 3.82 6.29
C ALA A 39 13.74 3.44 4.93
N ILE A 40 12.95 3.37 3.86
CA ILE A 40 13.47 3.10 2.51
C ILE A 40 14.38 4.25 2.03
N ARG A 41 13.99 5.50 2.28
CA ARG A 41 14.74 6.69 1.85
C ARG A 41 16.03 6.92 2.64
N HIS A 42 16.06 6.58 3.92
CA HIS A 42 17.20 6.87 4.81
C HIS A 42 18.00 5.61 5.17
N GLY A 43 17.95 4.58 4.33
CA GLY A 43 18.79 3.40 4.49
C GLY A 43 20.28 3.65 4.19
N PRO A 44 21.13 2.62 4.31
CA PRO A 44 22.60 2.74 4.29
C PRO A 44 23.19 3.39 3.03
N HIS A 45 22.45 3.37 1.93
CA HIS A 45 22.81 3.89 0.61
C HIS A 45 22.59 5.40 0.47
N VAL A 46 21.98 6.09 1.44
CA VAL A 46 21.63 7.52 1.32
C VAL A 46 22.85 8.42 1.14
N ASP A 47 23.93 8.16 1.87
CA ASP A 47 25.15 8.99 1.83
C ASP A 47 25.94 8.78 0.54
N ALA A 48 25.98 7.53 0.05
CA ALA A 48 26.68 7.18 -1.17
C ALA A 48 25.87 7.56 -2.44
N HIS A 49 24.54 7.47 -2.38
CA HIS A 49 23.65 7.64 -3.53
C HIS A 49 22.36 8.42 -3.15
N PRO A 50 22.42 9.74 -2.95
CA PRO A 50 21.25 10.54 -2.58
C PRO A 50 20.08 10.47 -3.59
N ARG A 51 20.40 10.31 -4.88
CA ARG A 51 19.39 10.09 -5.94
C ARG A 51 18.88 8.65 -5.96
N GLY A 52 19.73 7.69 -5.60
CA GLY A 52 19.38 6.27 -5.49
C GLY A 52 18.38 6.01 -4.37
N SER A 53 18.54 6.70 -3.23
CA SER A 53 17.60 6.56 -2.11
C SER A 53 16.19 7.09 -2.44
N VAL A 54 16.10 8.19 -3.18
CA VAL A 54 14.81 8.68 -3.70
C VAL A 54 14.23 7.70 -4.71
N ALA A 55 15.04 7.16 -5.62
CA ALA A 55 14.57 6.19 -6.61
C ALA A 55 14.06 4.89 -5.96
N LEU A 56 14.73 4.41 -4.90
CA LEU A 56 14.25 3.27 -4.11
C LEU A 56 12.94 3.56 -3.37
N ALA A 57 12.77 4.77 -2.85
CA ALA A 57 11.51 5.17 -2.22
C ALA A 57 10.35 5.26 -3.23
N VAL A 58 10.63 5.63 -4.48
CA VAL A 58 9.63 5.75 -5.56
C VAL A 58 9.27 4.40 -6.19
N LEU A 59 10.21 3.45 -6.24
CA LEU A 59 10.00 2.11 -6.79
C LEU A 59 8.68 1.43 -6.36
N PRO A 60 8.36 1.28 -5.06
CA PRO A 60 7.10 0.66 -4.64
C PRO A 60 5.85 1.43 -5.10
N LEU A 61 5.91 2.76 -5.18
CA LEU A 61 4.79 3.58 -5.66
C LEU A 61 4.56 3.33 -7.15
N ALA A 62 5.63 3.33 -7.94
CA ALA A 62 5.56 3.08 -9.37
C ALA A 62 4.98 1.69 -9.67
N VAL A 63 5.45 0.66 -8.96
CA VAL A 63 4.94 -0.71 -9.09
C VAL A 63 3.47 -0.79 -8.70
N THR A 64 3.07 -0.16 -7.60
CA THR A 64 1.67 -0.15 -7.12
C THR A 64 0.74 0.52 -8.14
N TRP A 65 1.06 1.72 -8.61
CA TRP A 65 0.20 2.46 -9.54
C TRP A 65 0.06 1.77 -10.89
N VAL A 66 1.14 1.17 -11.41
CA VAL A 66 1.04 0.39 -12.64
C VAL A 66 0.29 -0.92 -12.41
N CYS A 67 0.47 -1.58 -11.26
CA CYS A 67 -0.30 -2.76 -10.87
C CYS A 67 -1.82 -2.46 -10.86
N ASP A 68 -2.25 -1.37 -10.22
CA ASP A 68 -3.67 -1.00 -10.15
C ASP A 68 -4.23 -0.67 -11.52
N THR A 69 -3.46 0.07 -12.33
CA THR A 69 -3.85 0.42 -13.70
C THR A 69 -3.97 -0.83 -14.58
N ALA A 70 -3.00 -1.73 -14.51
CA ALA A 70 -3.00 -2.98 -15.26
C ALA A 70 -4.12 -3.92 -14.79
N ALA A 71 -4.40 -3.96 -13.49
CA ALA A 71 -5.50 -4.75 -12.95
C ALA A 71 -6.88 -4.22 -13.38
N MET A 72 -7.05 -2.90 -13.37
CA MET A 72 -8.26 -2.25 -13.87
C MET A 72 -8.44 -2.51 -15.37
N ALA A 73 -7.41 -2.26 -16.18
CA ALA A 73 -7.48 -2.44 -17.63
C ALA A 73 -7.68 -3.91 -18.01
N GLY A 74 -6.89 -4.82 -17.45
CA GLY A 74 -7.01 -6.25 -17.71
C GLY A 74 -8.35 -6.81 -17.25
N GLY A 75 -8.85 -6.36 -16.10
CA GLY A 75 -10.16 -6.76 -15.59
C GLY A 75 -11.32 -6.26 -16.47
N ALA A 76 -11.21 -5.05 -17.01
CA ALA A 76 -12.21 -4.47 -17.90
C ALA A 76 -12.20 -5.11 -19.30
N LEU A 77 -11.02 -5.42 -19.85
CA LEU A 77 -10.86 -5.99 -21.19
C LEU A 77 -11.20 -7.48 -21.24
N VAL A 78 -10.77 -8.25 -20.24
CA VAL A 78 -10.94 -9.72 -20.22
C VAL A 78 -12.19 -10.14 -19.45
N GLY A 79 -12.56 -9.43 -18.39
CA GLY A 79 -13.70 -9.78 -17.55
C GLY A 79 -13.48 -11.07 -16.73
N GLY A 80 -14.52 -11.90 -16.63
CA GLY A 80 -14.46 -13.22 -15.99
C GLY A 80 -14.86 -13.25 -14.51
N ALA A 81 -14.40 -14.31 -13.82
CA ALA A 81 -14.77 -14.60 -12.43
C ALA A 81 -14.33 -13.48 -11.46
N LYS A 82 -15.23 -13.12 -10.55
CA LYS A 82 -15.00 -12.06 -9.55
C LYS A 82 -14.03 -12.53 -8.47
N LEU A 83 -13.06 -11.68 -8.14
CA LEU A 83 -12.05 -11.97 -7.12
C LEU A 83 -12.65 -11.85 -5.71
N ALA A 84 -13.36 -10.75 -5.45
CA ALA A 84 -13.92 -10.43 -4.13
C ALA A 84 -15.35 -9.88 -4.29
N PRO A 85 -16.35 -10.72 -4.64
CA PRO A 85 -17.67 -10.26 -5.07
C PRO A 85 -18.40 -9.44 -4.00
N ILE A 86 -18.20 -9.74 -2.71
CA ILE A 86 -18.83 -9.02 -1.59
C ILE A 86 -18.16 -7.66 -1.35
N LEU A 87 -16.82 -7.60 -1.41
CA LEU A 87 -16.04 -6.40 -1.06
C LEU A 87 -15.93 -5.44 -2.24
N SER A 88 -15.62 -5.97 -3.41
CA SER A 88 -15.42 -5.22 -4.66
C SER A 88 -15.95 -6.01 -5.87
N PRO A 89 -17.20 -5.77 -6.30
CA PRO A 89 -17.84 -6.51 -7.38
C PRO A 89 -17.22 -6.25 -8.77
N ARG A 90 -16.30 -5.29 -8.88
CA ARG A 90 -15.61 -4.98 -10.13
C ARG A 90 -14.29 -5.74 -10.30
N LYS A 91 -13.66 -6.22 -9.22
CA LYS A 91 -12.39 -6.94 -9.31
C LYS A 91 -12.58 -8.34 -9.90
N THR A 92 -11.75 -8.71 -10.87
CA THR A 92 -11.75 -10.04 -11.50
C THR A 92 -10.41 -10.72 -11.34
N TRP A 93 -10.38 -12.05 -11.44
CA TRP A 93 -9.12 -12.81 -11.45
C TRP A 93 -8.23 -12.46 -12.63
N ALA A 94 -8.81 -12.19 -13.81
CA ALA A 94 -8.04 -11.74 -14.97
C ALA A 94 -7.35 -10.39 -14.71
N GLY A 95 -8.04 -9.45 -14.04
CA GLY A 95 -7.44 -8.20 -13.58
C GLY A 95 -6.33 -8.44 -12.56
N ALA A 96 -6.53 -9.31 -11.58
CA ALA A 96 -5.50 -9.64 -10.59
C ALA A 96 -4.19 -10.14 -11.24
N ILE A 97 -4.32 -11.05 -12.21
CA ILE A 97 -3.17 -11.58 -12.97
C ILE A 97 -2.51 -10.47 -13.81
N ALA A 98 -3.29 -9.63 -14.48
CA ALA A 98 -2.77 -8.50 -15.25
C ALA A 98 -2.01 -7.51 -14.35
N GLY A 99 -2.51 -7.25 -13.14
CA GLY A 99 -1.83 -6.43 -12.12
C GLY A 99 -0.49 -7.03 -11.69
N LEU A 100 -0.44 -8.34 -11.43
CA LEU A 100 0.81 -9.05 -11.10
C LEU A 100 1.85 -8.93 -12.22
N VAL A 101 1.44 -9.20 -13.46
CA VAL A 101 2.33 -9.07 -14.62
C VAL A 101 2.79 -7.62 -14.78
N GLY A 102 1.88 -6.66 -14.66
CA GLY A 102 2.18 -5.23 -14.70
C GLY A 102 3.23 -4.84 -13.67
N GLY A 103 3.06 -5.23 -12.41
CA GLY A 103 4.00 -4.90 -11.35
C GLY A 103 5.39 -5.52 -11.54
N VAL A 104 5.47 -6.78 -11.99
CA VAL A 104 6.75 -7.44 -12.32
C VAL A 104 7.45 -6.71 -13.48
N VAL A 105 6.73 -6.44 -14.57
CA VAL A 105 7.29 -5.72 -15.73
C VAL A 105 7.76 -4.32 -15.30
N THR A 106 6.98 -3.61 -14.48
CA THR A 106 7.36 -2.29 -13.96
C THR A 106 8.63 -2.36 -13.13
N ALA A 107 8.79 -3.33 -12.23
CA ALA A 107 10.01 -3.45 -11.43
C ALA A 107 11.24 -3.70 -12.32
N LEU A 108 11.14 -4.58 -13.31
CA LEU A 108 12.22 -4.85 -14.28
C LEU A 108 12.60 -3.62 -15.11
N LEU A 109 11.60 -2.92 -15.65
CA LEU A 109 11.82 -1.69 -16.43
C LEU A 109 12.35 -0.56 -15.54
N TYR A 110 11.84 -0.40 -14.33
CA TYR A 110 12.30 0.63 -13.40
C TYR A 110 13.76 0.40 -12.99
N GLY A 111 14.16 -0.86 -12.77
CA GLY A 111 15.55 -1.22 -12.49
C GLY A 111 16.50 -0.73 -13.57
N SER A 112 16.21 -1.09 -14.83
CA SER A 112 17.06 -0.74 -15.98
C SER A 112 16.98 0.73 -16.42
N LEU A 113 15.80 1.35 -16.33
CA LEU A 113 15.58 2.71 -16.84
C LEU A 113 15.87 3.81 -15.80
N VAL A 114 15.79 3.48 -14.51
CA VAL A 114 15.92 4.45 -13.41
C VAL A 114 17.06 4.09 -12.47
N LEU A 115 17.05 2.89 -11.87
CA LEU A 115 18.02 2.53 -10.82
C LEU A 115 19.45 2.47 -11.35
N ASP A 116 19.66 1.85 -12.51
CA ASP A 116 20.97 1.80 -13.17
C ASP A 116 21.55 3.19 -13.46
N ARG A 117 20.71 4.19 -13.72
CA ARG A 117 21.12 5.57 -14.01
C ARG A 117 21.52 6.37 -12.77
N VAL A 118 21.16 5.88 -11.59
CA VAL A 118 21.52 6.49 -10.30
C VAL A 118 22.52 5.64 -9.53
N ALA A 119 23.26 4.78 -10.25
CA ALA A 119 24.31 3.90 -9.75
C ALA A 119 23.84 2.91 -8.66
N LEU A 120 22.56 2.54 -8.67
CA LEU A 120 21.99 1.54 -7.77
C LEU A 120 21.50 0.35 -8.57
N ARG A 121 22.10 -0.83 -8.37
CA ARG A 121 21.76 -2.03 -9.15
C ARG A 121 21.13 -3.08 -8.24
N LEU A 122 19.92 -3.49 -8.59
CA LEU A 122 19.33 -4.72 -8.06
C LEU A 122 19.53 -5.84 -9.06
N SER A 123 19.77 -7.04 -8.54
CA SER A 123 19.83 -8.24 -9.37
C SER A 123 18.47 -8.55 -10.00
N LEU A 124 18.47 -9.34 -11.07
CA LEU A 124 17.24 -9.79 -11.72
C LEU A 124 16.30 -10.47 -10.72
N VAL A 125 16.83 -11.33 -9.86
CA VAL A 125 16.06 -12.03 -8.82
C VAL A 125 15.44 -11.04 -7.83
N GLN A 126 16.17 -10.02 -7.41
CA GLN A 126 15.66 -8.99 -6.52
C GLN A 126 14.53 -8.18 -7.17
N LEU A 127 14.68 -7.78 -8.43
CA LEU A 127 13.64 -7.04 -9.16
C LEU A 127 12.37 -7.87 -9.39
N LEU A 128 12.52 -9.14 -9.78
CA LEU A 128 11.39 -10.08 -9.89
C LEU A 128 10.68 -10.25 -8.54
N THR A 129 11.45 -10.41 -7.47
CA THR A 129 10.91 -10.56 -6.10
C THR A 129 10.14 -9.31 -5.68
N VAL A 130 10.72 -8.12 -5.87
CA VAL A 130 10.06 -6.85 -5.53
C VAL A 130 8.78 -6.68 -6.35
N GLY A 131 8.84 -6.83 -7.67
CA GLY A 131 7.69 -6.66 -8.53
C GLY A 131 6.54 -7.60 -8.17
N LEU A 132 6.84 -8.88 -7.91
CA LEU A 132 5.83 -9.87 -7.53
C LEU A 132 5.23 -9.57 -6.15
N VAL A 133 6.07 -9.41 -5.13
CA VAL A 133 5.60 -9.23 -3.75
C VAL A 133 4.86 -7.91 -3.58
N VAL A 134 5.36 -6.82 -4.18
CA VAL A 134 4.68 -5.52 -4.13
C VAL A 134 3.33 -5.57 -4.85
N ALA A 135 3.25 -6.21 -6.03
CA ALA A 135 1.98 -6.32 -6.75
C ALA A 135 0.95 -7.17 -5.99
N VAL A 136 1.37 -8.24 -5.32
CA VAL A 136 0.49 -9.02 -4.43
C VAL A 136 0.02 -8.15 -3.27
N MET A 137 0.94 -7.48 -2.57
CA MET A 137 0.59 -6.69 -1.39
C MET A 137 -0.25 -5.45 -1.72
N ALA A 138 -0.08 -4.86 -2.91
CA ALA A 138 -0.94 -3.80 -3.40
C ALA A 138 -2.39 -4.28 -3.49
N GLN A 139 -2.62 -5.42 -4.18
CA GLN A 139 -3.97 -5.99 -4.32
C GLN A 139 -4.57 -6.40 -2.97
N VAL A 140 -3.76 -6.94 -2.05
CA VAL A 140 -4.19 -7.25 -0.68
C VAL A 140 -4.61 -5.98 0.06
N GLY A 141 -3.83 -4.90 -0.03
CA GLY A 141 -4.13 -3.62 0.63
C GLY A 141 -5.45 -3.01 0.14
N ASP A 142 -5.67 -2.97 -1.17
CA ASP A 142 -6.93 -2.49 -1.77
C ASP A 142 -8.14 -3.35 -1.32
N VAL A 143 -7.98 -4.68 -1.18
CA VAL A 143 -9.04 -5.55 -0.62
C VAL A 143 -9.26 -5.30 0.88
N ALA A 144 -8.19 -5.13 1.66
CA ALA A 144 -8.28 -4.85 3.09
C ALA A 144 -8.97 -3.49 3.36
N GLU A 145 -8.64 -2.46 2.60
CA GLU A 145 -9.28 -1.15 2.72
C GLU A 145 -10.74 -1.20 2.26
N SER A 146 -11.04 -1.96 1.20
CA SER A 146 -12.42 -2.26 0.81
C SER A 146 -13.21 -2.92 1.95
N LEU A 147 -12.60 -3.83 2.72
CA LEU A 147 -13.22 -4.44 3.90
C LEU A 147 -13.53 -3.39 4.98
N PHE A 148 -12.57 -2.56 5.36
CA PHE A 148 -12.76 -1.52 6.37
C PHE A 148 -13.89 -0.55 6.00
N LYS A 149 -13.97 -0.16 4.71
CA LYS A 149 -15.06 0.72 4.23
C LYS A 149 -16.43 0.06 4.39
N ARG A 150 -16.55 -1.24 4.05
CA ARG A 150 -17.82 -1.98 4.21
C ARG A 150 -18.21 -2.18 5.66
N GLU A 151 -17.24 -2.44 6.53
CA GLU A 151 -17.49 -2.53 7.98
C GLU A 151 -17.98 -1.20 8.56
N ALA A 152 -17.42 -0.08 8.10
CA ALA A 152 -17.87 1.27 8.46
C ALA A 152 -19.18 1.70 7.76
N GLY A 153 -19.79 0.86 6.93
CA GLY A 153 -21.03 1.16 6.21
C GLY A 153 -20.87 2.22 5.10
N VAL A 154 -19.64 2.53 4.69
CA VAL A 154 -19.33 3.54 3.68
C VAL A 154 -18.73 2.92 2.42
N LYS A 155 -18.79 3.66 1.31
CA LYS A 155 -18.16 3.26 0.05
C LYS A 155 -16.78 3.90 -0.13
N ASP A 156 -16.74 5.21 0.08
CA ASP A 156 -15.56 6.07 -0.05
C ASP A 156 -15.16 6.56 1.35
N SER A 157 -13.87 6.70 1.62
CA SER A 157 -13.37 7.04 2.95
C SER A 157 -13.69 8.47 3.40
N SER A 158 -13.81 9.41 2.44
CA SER A 158 -14.34 10.76 2.64
C SER A 158 -14.70 11.41 1.30
N SER A 159 -15.26 12.61 1.33
CA SER A 159 -15.51 13.45 0.15
C SER A 159 -14.48 14.57 -0.02
N LEU A 160 -13.28 14.40 0.55
CA LEU A 160 -12.28 15.47 0.64
C LEU A 160 -11.71 15.86 -0.73
N ILE A 161 -11.56 14.91 -1.65
CA ILE A 161 -11.11 15.17 -3.02
C ILE A 161 -12.32 15.05 -3.95
N PRO A 162 -12.79 16.16 -4.55
CA PRO A 162 -13.95 16.15 -5.43
C PRO A 162 -13.82 15.11 -6.55
N GLY A 163 -14.78 14.18 -6.62
CA GLY A 163 -14.83 13.11 -7.61
C GLY A 163 -13.81 11.96 -7.41
N HIS A 164 -12.96 12.01 -6.39
CA HIS A 164 -11.85 11.07 -6.20
C HIS A 164 -11.87 10.32 -4.86
N GLY A 165 -12.79 10.67 -3.95
CA GLY A 165 -12.91 10.06 -2.63
C GLY A 165 -12.02 10.76 -1.59
N GLY A 166 -11.55 9.98 -0.62
CA GLY A 166 -10.67 10.46 0.44
C GLY A 166 -9.20 10.15 0.18
N VAL A 167 -8.34 10.67 1.05
CA VAL A 167 -6.89 10.40 1.04
C VAL A 167 -6.61 8.91 1.29
N LEU A 168 -7.42 8.26 2.12
CA LEU A 168 -7.27 6.83 2.42
C LEU A 168 -7.45 5.98 1.16
N ASP A 169 -8.44 6.31 0.32
CA ASP A 169 -8.72 5.63 -0.95
C ASP A 169 -7.56 5.76 -1.97
N ARG A 170 -6.58 6.64 -1.72
CA ARG A 170 -5.41 6.87 -2.60
C ARG A 170 -4.14 6.22 -2.08
N LEU A 171 -4.12 5.85 -0.81
CA LEU A 171 -2.98 5.28 -0.12
C LEU A 171 -3.26 3.83 0.35
N ASP A 172 -4.45 3.32 0.06
CA ASP A 172 -5.00 2.02 0.49
C ASP A 172 -4.02 0.85 0.36
N SER A 173 -3.38 0.75 -0.80
CA SER A 173 -2.40 -0.28 -1.14
C SER A 173 -1.03 -0.01 -0.51
N LEU A 174 -0.68 1.28 -0.35
CA LEU A 174 0.64 1.70 0.14
C LEU A 174 0.87 1.35 1.61
N TYR A 175 -0.19 1.26 2.42
CA TYR A 175 -0.09 0.82 3.82
C TYR A 175 0.52 -0.58 3.96
N PHE A 176 0.27 -1.47 3.01
CA PHE A 176 0.84 -2.82 3.02
C PHE A 176 2.13 -2.91 2.20
N VAL A 177 2.21 -2.14 1.11
CA VAL A 177 3.38 -2.14 0.22
C VAL A 177 4.62 -1.55 0.89
N LEU A 178 4.52 -0.43 1.60
CA LEU A 178 5.71 0.24 2.13
C LEU A 178 6.46 -0.60 3.19
N PRO A 179 5.80 -1.21 4.19
CA PRO A 179 6.48 -2.08 5.14
C PRO A 179 7.12 -3.31 4.49
N ILE A 180 6.43 -3.96 3.54
CA ILE A 180 6.97 -5.16 2.89
C ILE A 180 8.18 -4.81 2.02
N THR A 181 8.13 -3.68 1.29
CA THR A 181 9.25 -3.23 0.48
C THR A 181 10.45 -2.87 1.35
N ALA A 182 10.24 -2.16 2.46
CA ALA A 182 11.31 -1.87 3.40
C ALA A 182 11.97 -3.15 3.93
N GLY A 183 11.15 -4.16 4.29
CA GLY A 183 11.64 -5.47 4.71
C GLY A 183 12.45 -6.20 3.64
N LEU A 184 11.97 -6.21 2.39
CA LEU A 184 12.69 -6.81 1.26
C LEU A 184 14.02 -6.12 1.01
N LEU A 185 14.03 -4.78 0.95
CA LEU A 185 15.25 -4.01 0.76
C LEU A 185 16.24 -4.24 1.89
N ARG A 186 15.78 -4.38 3.14
CA ARG A 186 16.63 -4.75 4.28
C ARG A 186 17.28 -6.12 4.11
N VAL A 187 16.52 -7.12 3.68
CA VAL A 187 17.05 -8.45 3.36
C VAL A 187 18.08 -8.40 2.23
N PHE A 188 17.92 -7.47 1.29
CA PHE A 188 18.89 -7.24 0.21
C PHE A 188 20.13 -6.45 0.64
N GLY A 189 20.17 -5.94 1.88
CA GLY A 189 21.25 -5.08 2.36
C GLY A 189 21.13 -3.62 1.90
N LEU A 190 19.93 -3.20 1.50
CA LEU A 190 19.60 -1.88 0.95
C LEU A 190 18.59 -1.10 1.81
N ALA A 191 18.34 -1.46 3.08
CA ALA A 191 17.51 -0.67 4.01
C ALA A 191 17.77 -1.01 5.49
#